data_AF-A0A1G5DMC1-F1
#
_entry.id   AF-A0A1G5DMC1-F1
#
_cell.length_a   1.000
_cell.length_b   1.000
_cell.length_c   1.000
_cell.angle_alpha   90.00
_cell.angle_beta   90.00
_cell.angle_gamma   90.00
#
_symmetry.space_group_name_H-M   'P 1'
#
loop_
_entity.id
_entity.type
_entity.pdbx_description
1 polymer ?
#
loop_
_entity_poly.entity_id
_entity_poly.type
_entity_poly.pdbx_seq_one_letter_code
_entity_poly.pdbx_strand_id
1 'polypeptide(L)'
;METVIEAMEQWIKDFLITGIMKHLGNIFDSVNTQVGEIAATVGQTPSSFMPAVYRLIRDLSENIIMPIAGIILTFIACYELIQLVAGHNNLAHFETWVFFKWVLKTFVAVTLISNTFTITMAVFDVAQWVILL
;
A
#
# COMPACT_ATOMS: atom_id res chain seq x y z
N MET A 1 -6.45 68.73 11.45
CA MET A 1 -6.96 68.20 10.17
C MET A 1 -6.14 67.00 9.75
N GLU A 2 -4.79 67.11 9.72
CA GLU A 2 -3.88 65.96 9.55
C GLU A 2 -4.12 64.83 10.54
N THR A 3 -4.26 65.13 11.83
CA THR A 3 -4.55 64.14 12.90
C THR A 3 -5.84 63.36 12.69
N VAL A 4 -6.85 63.95 12.04
CA VAL A 4 -8.13 63.26 11.75
C VAL A 4 -7.98 62.35 10.54
N ILE A 5 -7.23 62.78 9.53
CA ILE A 5 -6.96 61.98 8.34
C ILE A 5 -6.06 60.78 8.68
N GLU A 6 -5.02 60.97 9.49
CA GLU A 6 -4.15 59.89 9.98
C GLU A 6 -4.94 58.86 10.81
N ALA A 7 -5.80 59.32 11.74
CA ALA A 7 -6.64 58.43 12.53
C ALA A 7 -7.62 57.61 11.67
N MET A 8 -8.17 58.21 10.61
CA MET A 8 -9.03 57.51 9.65
C MET A 8 -8.26 56.51 8.80
N GLU A 9 -7.05 56.86 8.34
CA GLU A 9 -6.19 55.95 7.58
C GLU A 9 -5.81 54.71 8.40
N GLN A 10 -5.47 54.91 9.67
CA GLN A 10 -5.09 53.85 10.59
C GLN A 10 -6.28 52.93 10.93
N TRP A 11 -7.47 53.50 11.11
CA TRP A 11 -8.69 52.72 11.32
C TRP A 11 -9.04 51.83 10.11
N ILE A 12 -8.91 52.34 8.88
CA ILE A 12 -9.16 51.54 7.66
C ILE A 12 -8.11 50.42 7.53
N LYS A 13 -6.83 50.73 7.79
CA LYS A 13 -5.76 49.72 7.77
C LYS A 13 -6.02 48.61 8.79
N ASP A 14 -6.34 48.94 10.03
CA ASP A 14 -6.62 47.95 11.08
C ASP A 14 -7.85 47.11 10.76
N PHE A 15 -8.91 47.71 10.20
CA PHE A 15 -10.09 46.99 9.76
C PHE A 15 -9.78 45.97 8.65
N LEU A 16 -9.03 46.38 7.63
CA LEU A 16 -8.64 45.50 6.53
C LEU A 16 -7.68 44.40 6.98
N ILE A 17 -6.68 44.73 7.79
CA ILE A 17 -5.71 43.77 8.35
C ILE A 17 -6.45 42.74 9.22
N THR A 18 -7.34 43.18 10.12
CA THR A 18 -8.13 42.30 10.98
C THR A 18 -9.06 41.41 10.16
N GLY A 19 -9.72 41.97 9.15
CA GLY A 19 -10.59 41.22 8.24
C GLY A 19 -9.85 40.14 7.46
N ILE A 20 -8.68 40.47 6.89
CA ILE A 20 -7.84 39.53 6.16
C ILE A 20 -7.28 38.45 7.08
N MET A 21 -6.72 38.83 8.24
CA MET A 21 -6.20 37.85 9.21
C MET A 21 -7.29 36.90 9.70
N LYS A 22 -8.50 37.40 9.98
CA LYS A 22 -9.64 36.57 10.36
C LYS A 22 -10.04 35.61 9.23
N HIS A 23 -10.06 36.08 7.99
CA HIS A 23 -10.39 35.23 6.84
C HIS A 23 -9.33 34.15 6.62
N LEU A 24 -8.04 34.51 6.69
CA LEU A 24 -6.94 33.54 6.59
C LEU A 24 -6.97 32.53 7.74
N GLY A 25 -7.24 32.96 8.97
CA GLY A 25 -7.45 32.06 10.11
C GLY A 25 -8.57 31.05 9.86
N ASN A 26 -9.72 31.53 9.38
CA ASN A 26 -10.84 30.65 9.02
C ASN A 26 -10.49 29.67 7.89
N ILE A 27 -9.67 30.07 6.91
CA ILE A 27 -9.17 29.17 5.86
C ILE A 27 -8.26 28.10 6.46
N PHE A 28 -7.34 28.47 7.35
CA PHE A 28 -6.47 27.50 8.03
C PHE A 28 -7.29 26.49 8.85
N ASP A 29 -8.30 26.93 9.59
CA ASP A 29 -9.19 26.05 10.35
C ASP A 29 -9.99 25.11 9.45
N SER A 30 -10.51 25.63 8.33
CA SER A 30 -11.21 24.84 7.32
C SER A 30 -10.30 23.80 6.67
N VAL A 31 -9.06 24.18 6.32
CA VAL A 31 -8.07 23.26 5.77
C VAL A 31 -7.71 22.18 6.78
N ASN A 32 -7.49 22.53 8.04
CA ASN A 32 -7.20 21.55 9.10
C ASN A 32 -8.35 20.54 9.28
N THR A 33 -9.60 21.02 9.23
CA THR A 33 -10.78 20.15 9.33
C THR A 33 -10.85 19.19 8.15
N GLN A 34 -10.71 19.69 6.92
CA GLN A 34 -10.73 18.85 5.71
C GLN A 34 -9.57 17.85 5.68
N VAL A 35 -8.36 18.26 6.08
CA VAL A 35 -7.20 17.37 6.16
C VAL A 35 -7.45 16.27 7.20
N GLY A 36 -8.08 16.57 8.34
CA GLY A 36 -8.46 15.57 9.34
C GLY A 36 -9.47 14.54 8.82
N GLU A 37 -10.50 14.99 8.10
CA GLU A 37 -11.50 14.11 7.47
C GLU A 37 -10.89 13.21 6.38
N ILE A 38 -10.00 13.79 5.55
CA ILE A 38 -9.28 13.04 4.51
C ILE A 38 -8.36 12.01 5.16
N ALA A 39 -7.60 12.37 6.20
CA ALA A 39 -6.74 11.45 6.95
C ALA A 39 -7.53 10.25 7.51
N ALA A 40 -8.71 10.50 8.06
CA ALA A 40 -9.60 9.44 8.55
C ALA A 40 -10.10 8.51 7.43
N THR A 41 -10.27 9.03 6.21
CA THR A 41 -10.70 8.25 5.04
C THR A 41 -9.55 7.46 4.42
N VAL A 42 -8.37 8.07 4.26
CA VAL A 42 -7.19 7.40 3.69
C VAL A 42 -6.57 6.38 4.63
N GLY A 43 -6.82 6.51 5.94
CA GLY A 43 -6.41 5.53 6.96
C GLY A 43 -7.29 4.28 7.02
N GLN A 44 -8.33 4.15 6.20
CA GLN A 44 -9.18 2.96 6.19
C GLN A 44 -8.52 1.78 5.45
N THR A 45 -8.69 0.57 5.98
CA THR A 45 -8.31 -0.64 5.24
C THR A 45 -9.18 -0.81 3.99
N PRO A 46 -8.67 -1.47 2.93
CA PRO A 46 -9.46 -1.76 1.72
C PRO A 46 -10.81 -2.42 2.01
N SER A 47 -10.88 -3.29 3.02
CA SER A 47 -12.11 -3.96 3.46
C SER A 47 -13.12 -3.02 4.12
N SER A 48 -12.67 -1.93 4.74
CA SER A 48 -13.53 -0.90 5.35
C SER A 48 -13.92 0.18 4.35
N PHE A 49 -12.99 0.59 3.48
CA PHE A 49 -13.19 1.65 2.51
C PHE A 49 -14.25 1.27 1.47
N MET A 50 -14.14 0.08 0.87
CA MET A 50 -15.13 -0.38 -0.11
C MET A 50 -15.34 -1.90 -0.04
N PRO A 51 -16.15 -2.39 0.92
CA PRO A 51 -16.27 -3.82 1.23
C PRO A 51 -16.70 -4.70 0.05
N ALA A 52 -17.55 -4.18 -0.84
CA ALA A 52 -18.04 -4.92 -2.00
C ALA A 52 -16.93 -5.18 -3.04
N VAL A 53 -16.13 -4.15 -3.32
CA VAL A 53 -14.99 -4.27 -4.25
C VAL A 53 -13.88 -5.11 -3.63
N TYR A 54 -13.63 -4.96 -2.33
CA TYR A 54 -12.69 -5.83 -1.61
C TYR A 54 -13.06 -7.31 -1.73
N ARG A 55 -14.32 -7.67 -1.50
CA ARG A 55 -14.79 -9.06 -1.66
C ARG A 55 -14.62 -9.55 -3.10
N LEU A 56 -14.97 -8.73 -4.09
CA LEU A 56 -14.79 -9.09 -5.50
C LEU A 56 -13.32 -9.39 -5.84
N ILE A 57 -12.39 -8.53 -5.40
CA ILE A 57 -10.95 -8.72 -5.63
C ILE A 57 -10.44 -9.96 -4.90
N ARG A 58 -10.88 -10.17 -3.65
CA ARG A 58 -10.51 -11.35 -2.87
C ARG A 58 -10.98 -12.64 -3.52
N ASP A 59 -12.25 -12.69 -3.93
CA ASP A 59 -12.83 -13.85 -4.61
C ASP A 59 -12.10 -14.14 -5.93
N LEU A 60 -11.75 -13.11 -6.70
CA LEU A 60 -10.94 -13.26 -7.90
C LEU A 60 -9.54 -13.82 -7.58
N SER A 61 -8.91 -13.30 -6.51
CA SER A 61 -7.58 -13.73 -6.09
C SER A 61 -7.56 -15.19 -5.66
N GLU A 62 -8.51 -15.59 -4.82
CA GLU A 62 -8.57 -16.94 -4.24
C GLU A 62 -9.03 -17.99 -5.27
N ASN A 63 -10.01 -17.67 -6.12
CA ASN A 63 -10.63 -18.66 -7.00
C ASN A 63 -10.04 -18.72 -8.41
N ILE A 64 -9.43 -17.65 -8.90
CA ILE A 64 -8.91 -17.58 -10.28
C ILE A 64 -7.40 -17.40 -10.29
N ILE A 65 -6.88 -16.41 -9.57
CA ILE A 65 -5.44 -16.10 -9.61
C ILE A 65 -4.62 -17.20 -8.94
N MET A 66 -5.04 -17.68 -7.76
CA MET A 66 -4.30 -18.71 -7.02
C MET A 66 -4.14 -20.02 -7.82
N PRO A 67 -5.19 -20.61 -8.44
CA PRO A 67 -5.02 -21.79 -9.29
C PRO A 67 -4.10 -21.56 -10.49
N ILE A 68 -4.23 -20.42 -11.18
CA ILE A 68 -3.39 -20.09 -12.34
C ILE A 68 -1.91 -19.97 -11.92
N ALA A 69 -1.64 -19.28 -10.81
CA ALA A 69 -0.29 -19.18 -10.27
C ALA A 69 0.29 -20.55 -9.88
N GLY A 70 -0.52 -21.45 -9.32
CA GLY A 70 -0.13 -22.82 -9.02
C GLY A 70 0.26 -23.63 -10.26
N ILE A 71 -0.49 -23.50 -11.36
CA ILE A 71 -0.18 -24.17 -12.63
C ILE A 71 1.13 -23.66 -13.22
N ILE A 72 1.31 -22.34 -13.26
CA ILE A 72 2.53 -21.70 -13.77
C ILE A 72 3.75 -22.13 -12.93
N LEU A 73 3.63 -22.09 -11.61
CA LEU A 73 4.68 -22.52 -10.70
C LEU A 73 5.04 -24.00 -10.92
N THR A 74 4.04 -24.86 -11.09
CA THR A 74 4.25 -26.28 -11.38
C THR A 74 5.03 -26.47 -12.67
N PHE A 75 4.68 -25.73 -13.73
CA PHE A 75 5.40 -25.80 -15.00
C PHE A 75 6.87 -25.39 -14.85
N ILE A 76 7.14 -24.27 -14.17
CA ILE A 76 8.50 -23.79 -13.92
C ILE A 76 9.29 -24.78 -13.06
N ALA A 77 8.70 -25.28 -11.97
CA ALA A 77 9.35 -26.24 -11.08
C ALA A 77 9.70 -27.55 -11.79
N CYS A 78 8.80 -28.07 -12.63
CA CYS A 78 9.05 -29.26 -13.46
C CYS A 78 10.18 -29.02 -14.47
N TYR A 79 10.19 -27.87 -15.14
CA TYR A 79 11.26 -27.51 -16.06
C TYR A 79 12.62 -27.47 -15.37
N GLU A 80 12.71 -26.80 -14.22
CA GLU A 80 13.95 -26.74 -13.44
C GLU A 80 14.39 -28.12 -12.93
N LEU A 81 13.45 -28.96 -12.51
CA LEU A 81 13.76 -30.32 -12.06
C LEU A 81 14.36 -31.17 -13.18
N ILE A 82 13.79 -31.10 -14.39
CA ILE A 82 14.32 -31.81 -15.57
C ILE A 82 15.74 -31.36 -15.86
N GLN A 83 16.01 -30.05 -15.82
CA GLN A 83 17.35 -29.52 -16.05
C GLN A 83 18.37 -30.01 -15.01
N LEU A 84 17.99 -30.01 -13.73
CA LEU A 84 18.85 -30.49 -12.66
C LEU A 84 19.23 -31.96 -12.84
N VAL A 85 18.26 -32.80 -13.21
CA VAL A 85 18.47 -34.23 -13.46
C VAL A 85 19.27 -34.48 -14.74
N ALA A 86 18.95 -33.77 -15.84
CA ALA A 86 19.63 -33.93 -17.12
C ALA A 86 21.10 -33.46 -17.07
N GLY A 87 21.38 -32.35 -16.38
CA GLY A 87 22.74 -31.82 -16.24
C GLY A 87 23.67 -32.65 -15.35
N HIS A 88 23.11 -33.42 -14.41
CA HIS A 88 23.88 -34.29 -13.49
C HIS A 88 23.94 -35.76 -13.94
N ASN A 89 23.52 -36.06 -15.17
CA ASN A 89 23.54 -37.42 -15.74
C ASN A 89 24.96 -37.86 -16.18
N ASN A 90 25.94 -37.77 -15.27
CA ASN A 90 27.25 -38.42 -15.39
C ASN A 90 27.60 -39.27 -14.15
N LEU A 91 26.57 -39.80 -13.46
CA LEU A 91 26.57 -40.90 -12.45
C LEU A 91 27.67 -40.96 -11.36
N ALA A 92 28.54 -39.95 -11.20
CA ALA A 92 29.64 -39.99 -10.24
C ALA A 92 29.45 -39.02 -9.05
N HIS A 93 28.74 -37.90 -9.24
CA HIS A 93 28.57 -36.88 -8.20
C HIS A 93 27.17 -36.27 -8.26
N PHE A 94 26.18 -36.97 -7.71
CA PHE A 94 24.88 -36.35 -7.42
C PHE A 94 25.04 -35.48 -6.18
N GLU A 95 25.20 -34.16 -6.34
CA GLU A 95 25.23 -33.24 -5.20
C GLU A 95 23.82 -33.14 -4.58
N THR A 96 23.54 -33.99 -3.59
CA THR A 96 22.28 -33.98 -2.81
C THR A 96 21.91 -32.58 -2.31
N TRP A 97 22.92 -31.75 -2.05
CA TRP A 97 22.77 -30.36 -1.63
C TRP A 97 22.04 -29.48 -2.67
N VAL A 98 22.29 -29.67 -3.96
CA VAL A 98 21.63 -28.90 -5.03
C VAL A 98 20.16 -29.27 -5.11
N PHE A 99 19.84 -30.56 -4.97
CA PHE A 99 18.45 -31.03 -4.93
C PHE A 99 17.69 -30.48 -3.72
N PHE A 100 18.31 -30.45 -2.53
CA PHE A 100 17.69 -29.89 -1.33
C PHE A 100 17.39 -28.39 -1.47
N LYS A 101 18.32 -27.61 -2.05
CA LYS A 101 18.08 -26.18 -2.36
C LYS A 101 16.91 -25.98 -3.31
N TRP A 102 16.74 -26.86 -4.29
CA TRP A 102 15.59 -26.82 -5.21
C TRP A 102 14.27 -27.09 -4.47
N VAL A 103 14.22 -28.10 -3.60
CA VAL A 103 13.04 -28.38 -2.76
C VAL A 103 12.67 -27.17 -1.90
N LEU A 104 13.66 -26.58 -1.22
CA LEU A 104 13.45 -25.41 -0.39
C LEU A 104 12.95 -24.20 -1.22
N LYS A 105 13.54 -23.96 -2.39
CA LYS A 105 13.11 -22.88 -3.29
C LYS A 105 11.65 -23.05 -3.70
N THR A 106 11.25 -24.25 -4.11
CA THR A 106 9.87 -24.55 -4.50
C THR A 106 8.90 -24.39 -3.32
N PHE A 107 9.29 -24.84 -2.12
CA PHE A 107 8.51 -24.66 -0.90
C PHE A 107 8.28 -23.18 -0.56
N VAL A 108 9.33 -22.36 -0.61
CA VAL A 108 9.22 -20.92 -0.39
C VAL A 108 8.34 -20.27 -1.45
N ALA A 109 8.48 -20.66 -2.72
CA ALA A 109 7.65 -20.14 -3.80
C ALA A 109 6.16 -20.45 -3.62
N VAL A 110 5.81 -21.68 -3.23
CA VAL A 110 4.43 -22.06 -2.89
C VAL A 110 3.92 -21.21 -1.73
N THR A 111 4.72 -21.09 -0.66
CA THR A 111 4.33 -20.34 0.54
C THR A 111 4.06 -18.86 0.23
N LEU A 112 4.92 -18.23 -0.58
CA LEU A 112 4.74 -16.84 -1.00
C LEU A 112 3.48 -16.67 -1.85
N ILE A 113 3.28 -17.52 -2.87
CA ILE A 113 2.12 -17.42 -3.76
C ILE A 113 0.82 -17.63 -2.99
N SER A 114 0.76 -18.64 -2.10
CA SER A 114 -0.41 -18.91 -1.26
C SER A 114 -0.75 -17.77 -0.30
N ASN A 115 0.23 -16.94 0.08
CA ASN A 115 0.04 -15.81 1.00
C ASN A 115 0.06 -14.44 0.30
N THR A 116 0.03 -14.38 -1.03
CA THR A 116 0.13 -13.12 -1.79
C THR A 116 -0.88 -12.09 -1.32
N PHE A 117 -2.16 -12.50 -1.18
CA PHE A 117 -3.22 -11.60 -0.74
C PHE A 117 -2.99 -11.10 0.69
N THR A 118 -2.61 -11.99 1.61
CA THR A 118 -2.26 -11.65 3.00
C THR A 118 -1.11 -10.65 3.06
N ILE A 119 -0.07 -10.84 2.24
CA ILE A 119 1.07 -9.90 2.16
C ILE A 119 0.61 -8.54 1.64
N THR A 120 -0.22 -8.51 0.59
CA THR A 120 -0.80 -7.26 0.09
C THR A 120 -1.59 -6.54 1.18
N MET A 121 -2.40 -7.25 1.95
CA MET A 121 -3.15 -6.66 3.07
C MET A 121 -2.24 -6.13 4.18
N ALA A 122 -1.15 -6.85 4.50
CA ALA A 122 -0.17 -6.37 5.47
C ALA A 122 0.49 -5.04 5.08
N VAL A 123 0.67 -4.77 3.78
CA VAL A 123 1.16 -3.45 3.31
C VAL A 123 0.16 -2.35 3.62
N PHE A 124 -1.14 -2.60 3.46
CA PHE A 124 -2.19 -1.64 3.84
C PHE A 124 -2.23 -1.42 5.35
N ASP A 125 -2.02 -2.46 6.16
CA ASP A 125 -1.97 -2.33 7.61
C ASP A 125 -0.80 -1.44 8.06
N VAL A 126 0.39 -1.59 7.45
CA VAL A 126 1.54 -0.72 7.71
C VAL A 126 1.28 0.72 7.25
N ALA A 127 0.64 0.91 6.10
CA ALA A 127 0.28 2.24 5.61
C ALA A 127 -0.71 2.94 6.56
N GLN A 128 -1.71 2.22 7.07
CA GLN A 128 -2.64 2.73 8.07
C GLN A 128 -1.92 3.15 9.35
N TRP A 129 -0.95 2.35 9.82
CA TRP A 129 -0.14 2.71 10.98
C TRP A 129 0.64 4.02 10.77
N VAL A 130 1.18 4.27 9.57
CA VAL A 130 1.89 5.52 9.26
C VAL A 130 0.94 6.73 9.18
N ILE A 131 -0.28 6.55 8.66
CA ILE A 131 -1.25 7.65 8.47
C ILE A 131 -1.91 8.07 9.80
N LEU A 132 -2.10 7.14 10.72
CA LEU A 132 -2.76 7.38 12.00
C LEU A 132 -1.81 7.83 13.12
N LEU A 133 -0.53 8.01 12.81
CA LEU A 133 0.53 8.45 13.73
C LEU A 133 0.80 9.94 13.54
#